data_AF-A0A7Y3XZW5-F1
#
_entry.id   AF-A0A7Y3XZW5-F1
#
_cell.length_a   1.000
_cell.length_b   1.000
_cell.length_c   1.000
_cell.angle_alpha   90.00
_cell.angle_beta   90.00
_cell.angle_gamma   90.00
#
_symmetry.space_group_name_H-M   'P 1'
#
loop_
_entity.id
_entity.type
_entity.pdbx_description
1 polymer ?
#
loop_
_entity_poly.entity_id
_entity_poly.type
_entity_poly.pdbx_seq_one_letter_code
_entity_poly.pdbx_strand_id
1 'polypeptide(L)'
;MYINTKADIKPIGKCDERLNEVVEDTAKFMYRVVPNPQVGSIGGEWAVIGLARSGYKVPNEYYHKYYATVEDYVKSLNGELHDKKYTEYSRLIVALTTIGKDPRNVGGYNLLTALGDYDKTIWQGLNGPIWALIALDSGNYPMPQNPKAKTQATREMYINRILECQLPDGGWSLFGGTKAATKNEKSDPDITGMALQALAKYQHIPEVKKATEEALECMSKQQGENGGYFSWGSENSESCVQIIVALTELGIPLDDERFVKNGNTLIDNLLIYYKKGNGFLHTLQGNGSNQMASEQGFYGVVAAKRAMEGKNSLYRMSDAIDIGEPSPGIGKSKGLENKHKDVNVMPVVKPGTTFEDITGVNAHKNQTAIESLASRLIVNGRSENKFEPNANITRAECATAIVKALGIETKGENVFKDVKKSDWFFDYVATANKYGIVKGISKDEFKPNATVTKQEAAIMLAHAAKLAGMDTENNNGSVRDSLSQFEDYVTVDAKAMPSLAFCYSENILDDSSMKIEPKKNITRAEAAQMIFNMLGKANLL
;
A
#
# COMPACT_ATOMS: atom_id res chain seq x y z
N MET A 1 36.61 -1.12 6.83
CA MET A 1 36.96 -0.02 5.91
C MET A 1 35.89 -0.03 4.84
N TYR A 2 34.78 0.71 5.05
CA TYR A 2 33.64 0.66 4.13
C TYR A 2 33.92 1.58 2.95
N ILE A 3 33.94 0.99 1.75
CA ILE A 3 34.18 1.69 0.51
C ILE A 3 33.04 2.69 0.31
N ASN A 4 33.34 3.96 0.58
CA ASN A 4 32.56 5.10 0.12
C ASN A 4 32.84 5.26 -1.37
N THR A 5 32.16 4.49 -2.21
CA THR A 5 32.11 4.79 -3.63
C THR A 5 30.72 5.27 -3.94
N LYS A 6 30.62 6.54 -4.38
CA LYS A 6 29.81 6.83 -5.55
C LYS A 6 30.19 5.74 -6.56
N ALA A 7 29.36 4.70 -6.67
CA ALA A 7 29.49 3.82 -7.81
C ALA A 7 29.20 4.74 -8.99
N ASP A 8 30.21 4.99 -9.81
CA ASP A 8 30.02 5.55 -11.15
C ASP A 8 29.23 4.49 -11.92
N ILE A 9 27.92 4.43 -11.69
CA ILE A 9 26.99 3.57 -12.43
C ILE A 9 26.91 4.21 -13.81
N LYS A 10 27.72 3.71 -14.73
CA LYS A 10 27.62 4.09 -16.14
C LYS A 10 26.21 3.76 -16.63
N PRO A 11 25.63 4.53 -17.56
CA PRO A 11 24.39 4.17 -18.23
C PRO A 11 24.44 2.72 -18.70
N ILE A 12 23.46 1.91 -18.31
CA ILE A 12 23.37 0.50 -18.69
C ILE A 12 22.09 0.30 -19.51
N GLY A 13 22.24 0.06 -20.81
CA GLY A 13 21.14 -0.02 -21.78
C GLY A 13 21.00 1.22 -22.67
N LYS A 14 20.24 1.08 -23.77
CA LYS A 14 19.90 2.20 -24.67
C LYS A 14 18.73 3.01 -24.10
N CYS A 15 18.69 4.31 -24.40
CA CYS A 15 17.56 5.17 -24.06
C CYS A 15 16.28 4.65 -24.76
N ASP A 16 15.29 4.21 -23.98
CA ASP A 16 13.96 3.82 -24.47
C ASP A 16 12.97 4.96 -24.16
N GLU A 17 12.61 5.72 -25.19
CA GLU A 17 11.67 6.85 -25.05
C GLU A 17 10.29 6.41 -24.53
N ARG A 18 9.88 5.14 -24.79
CA ARG A 18 8.62 4.57 -24.27
C ARG A 18 8.60 4.56 -22.75
N LEU A 19 9.76 4.33 -22.12
CA LEU A 19 9.87 4.21 -20.67
C LEU A 19 9.65 5.55 -19.97
N ASN A 20 10.07 6.66 -20.57
CA ASN A 20 9.84 7.99 -20.02
C ASN A 20 8.34 8.34 -19.97
N GLU A 21 7.61 8.05 -21.04
CA GLU A 21 6.16 8.27 -21.09
C GLU A 21 5.43 7.40 -20.06
N VAL A 22 5.80 6.13 -19.95
CA VAL A 22 5.20 5.19 -18.98
C VAL A 22 5.48 5.62 -17.54
N VAL A 23 6.71 6.03 -17.23
CA VAL A 23 7.07 6.55 -15.90
C VAL A 23 6.26 7.80 -15.57
N GLU A 24 6.14 8.75 -16.49
CA GLU A 24 5.39 9.99 -16.24
C GLU A 24 3.88 9.74 -16.08
N ASP A 25 3.30 8.93 -16.96
CA ASP A 25 1.88 8.56 -16.90
C ASP A 25 1.55 7.78 -15.62
N THR A 26 2.39 6.80 -15.26
CA THR A 26 2.20 6.01 -14.05
C THR A 26 2.43 6.84 -12.78
N ALA A 27 3.35 7.81 -12.79
CA ALA A 27 3.54 8.74 -11.66
C ALA A 27 2.29 9.61 -11.45
N LYS A 28 1.70 10.14 -12.52
CA LYS A 28 0.43 10.88 -12.47
C LYS A 28 -0.70 10.01 -11.91
N PHE A 29 -0.79 8.77 -12.38
CA PHE A 29 -1.76 7.79 -11.89
C PHE A 29 -1.56 7.51 -10.39
N MET A 30 -0.34 7.18 -9.95
CA MET A 30 -0.01 6.90 -8.55
C MET A 30 -0.33 8.06 -7.62
N TYR A 31 0.06 9.28 -8.00
CA TYR A 31 -0.25 10.47 -7.22
C TYR A 31 -1.77 10.72 -7.09
N ARG A 32 -2.53 10.42 -8.15
CA ARG A 32 -4.00 10.52 -8.15
C ARG A 32 -4.67 9.49 -7.25
N VAL A 33 -4.26 8.23 -7.33
CA VAL A 33 -4.94 7.11 -6.63
C VAL A 33 -4.43 6.88 -5.21
N VAL A 34 -3.24 7.38 -4.87
CA VAL A 34 -2.68 7.36 -3.51
C VAL A 34 -2.38 8.79 -3.04
N PRO A 35 -3.39 9.67 -2.90
CA PRO A 35 -3.16 11.07 -2.53
C PRO A 35 -2.78 11.25 -1.05
N ASN A 36 -3.12 10.28 -0.20
CA ASN A 36 -2.86 10.27 1.24
C ASN A 36 -2.23 8.92 1.65
N PRO A 37 -0.95 8.70 1.35
CA PRO A 37 -0.29 7.42 1.59
C PRO A 37 -0.34 7.05 3.08
N GLN A 38 -0.64 5.78 3.34
CA GLN A 38 -0.72 5.21 4.69
C GLN A 38 0.50 4.32 4.97
N VAL A 39 0.69 3.91 6.23
CA VAL A 39 1.66 2.85 6.55
C VAL A 39 1.10 1.51 6.09
N GLY A 40 1.68 0.91 5.06
CA GLY A 40 1.15 -0.31 4.43
C GLY A 40 1.70 -0.58 3.03
N SER A 41 1.81 -1.86 2.67
CA SER A 41 2.41 -2.29 1.39
C SER A 41 1.64 -1.81 0.17
N ILE A 42 0.32 -1.61 0.27
CA ILE A 42 -0.50 -1.06 -0.81
C ILE A 42 -1.00 0.31 -0.37
N GLY A 43 -0.91 1.31 -1.26
CA GLY A 43 -1.32 2.68 -0.96
C GLY A 43 -0.42 3.38 0.04
N GLY A 44 0.85 2.97 0.12
CA GLY A 44 1.81 3.42 1.11
C GLY A 44 3.24 3.45 0.59
N GLU A 45 4.11 2.62 1.15
CA GLU A 45 5.56 2.69 0.95
C GLU A 45 5.98 2.61 -0.53
N TRP A 46 5.41 1.70 -1.32
CA TRP A 46 5.81 1.50 -2.72
C TRP A 46 5.45 2.69 -3.61
N ALA A 47 4.25 3.26 -3.43
CA ALA A 47 3.86 4.50 -4.10
C ALA A 47 4.82 5.66 -3.76
N VAL A 48 5.18 5.82 -2.49
CA VAL A 48 6.13 6.87 -2.03
C VAL A 48 7.50 6.67 -2.65
N ILE A 49 8.03 5.45 -2.66
CA ILE A 49 9.32 5.10 -3.28
C ILE A 49 9.30 5.39 -4.77
N GLY A 50 8.30 4.88 -5.52
CA GLY A 50 8.19 5.12 -6.95
C GLY A 50 8.15 6.62 -7.28
N LEU A 51 7.29 7.37 -6.59
CA LEU A 51 7.11 8.81 -6.84
C LEU A 51 8.40 9.59 -6.58
N ALA A 52 9.02 9.42 -5.41
CA ALA A 52 10.25 10.12 -5.04
C ALA A 52 11.45 9.78 -5.94
N ARG A 53 11.49 8.57 -6.49
CA ARG A 53 12.61 8.09 -7.31
C ARG A 53 12.42 8.32 -8.82
N SER A 54 11.19 8.61 -9.27
CA SER A 54 10.83 8.74 -10.69
C SER A 54 11.37 10.00 -11.40
N GLY A 55 11.64 11.06 -10.63
CA GLY A 55 11.91 12.40 -11.15
C GLY A 55 10.64 13.18 -11.54
N TYR A 56 9.45 12.61 -11.34
CA TYR A 56 8.18 13.33 -11.47
C TYR A 56 8.03 14.37 -10.35
N LYS A 57 7.51 15.55 -10.68
CA LYS A 57 7.34 16.63 -9.71
C LYS A 57 6.12 16.39 -8.83
N VAL A 58 6.35 15.92 -7.60
CA VAL A 58 5.33 15.81 -6.55
C VAL A 58 5.53 16.93 -5.53
N PRO A 59 4.47 17.62 -5.07
CA PRO A 59 4.60 18.62 -4.01
C PRO A 59 5.17 18.03 -2.72
N ASN A 60 6.11 18.73 -2.06
CA ASN A 60 6.70 18.26 -0.80
C ASN A 60 5.68 18.00 0.30
N GLU A 61 4.53 18.71 0.27
CA GLU A 61 3.41 18.49 1.18
C GLU A 61 2.93 17.03 1.18
N TYR A 62 2.96 16.35 0.03
CA TYR A 62 2.63 14.93 -0.08
C TYR A 62 3.53 14.07 0.83
N TYR A 63 4.84 14.27 0.75
CA TYR A 63 5.82 13.53 1.54
C TYR A 63 5.81 13.93 3.01
N HIS A 64 5.52 15.20 3.32
CA HIS A 64 5.31 15.63 4.71
C HIS A 64 4.07 15.00 5.34
N LYS A 65 2.96 14.88 4.59
CA LYS A 65 1.77 14.15 5.05
C LYS A 65 2.10 12.69 5.33
N TYR A 66 2.80 12.02 4.41
CA TYR A 66 3.27 10.66 4.64
C TYR A 66 4.13 10.55 5.91
N TYR A 67 5.13 11.41 6.07
CA TYR A 67 6.01 11.39 7.24
C TYR A 67 5.23 11.60 8.55
N ALA A 68 4.26 12.51 8.57
CA ALA A 68 3.39 12.73 9.72
C ALA A 68 2.56 11.46 10.05
N THR A 69 1.99 10.79 9.04
CA THR A 69 1.29 9.52 9.21
C THR A 69 2.21 8.45 9.81
N VAL A 70 3.46 8.36 9.34
CA VAL A 70 4.46 7.43 9.87
C VAL A 70 4.81 7.78 11.32
N GLU A 71 5.03 9.06 11.65
CA GLU A 71 5.31 9.48 13.02
C GLU A 71 4.18 9.12 13.98
N ASP A 72 2.93 9.40 13.61
CA ASP A 72 1.76 9.08 14.44
C ASP A 72 1.59 7.58 14.61
N TYR A 73 1.80 6.80 13.54
CA TYR A 73 1.81 5.34 13.60
C TYR A 73 2.89 4.83 14.56
N VAL A 74 4.15 5.26 14.40
CA VAL A 74 5.27 4.84 15.26
C VAL A 74 5.02 5.22 16.72
N LYS A 75 4.53 6.44 16.99
CA LYS A 75 4.19 6.89 18.36
C LYS A 75 3.07 6.07 18.97
N SER A 76 2.03 5.72 18.19
CA SER A 76 0.92 4.89 18.68
C SER A 76 1.37 3.49 19.12
N LEU A 77 2.52 3.02 18.60
CA LEU A 77 3.10 1.71 18.90
C LEU A 77 4.28 1.76 19.86
N ASN A 78 4.56 2.94 20.43
CA ASN A 78 5.76 3.15 21.26
C ASN A 78 7.06 2.67 20.58
N GLY A 79 7.15 2.82 19.26
CA GLY A 79 8.29 2.36 18.45
C GLY A 79 8.33 0.86 18.13
N GLU A 80 7.41 0.05 18.65
CA GLU A 80 7.36 -1.41 18.43
C GLU A 80 6.35 -1.76 17.32
N LEU A 81 6.80 -1.70 16.06
CA LEU A 81 5.91 -1.84 14.89
C LEU A 81 5.24 -3.21 14.78
N HIS A 82 5.96 -4.28 15.14
CA HIS A 82 5.44 -5.64 15.14
C HIS A 82 6.38 -6.60 15.89
N ASP A 83 5.82 -7.59 16.57
CA ASP A 83 6.57 -8.65 17.27
C ASP A 83 7.16 -9.75 16.39
N LYS A 84 6.70 -9.88 15.14
CA LYS A 84 6.99 -11.01 14.24
C LYS A 84 7.27 -10.56 12.82
N LYS A 85 6.60 -9.49 12.35
CA LYS A 85 6.81 -8.97 11.00
C LYS A 85 7.88 -7.87 10.99
N TYR A 86 9.13 -8.25 11.11
CA TYR A 86 10.25 -7.30 11.12
C TYR A 86 10.47 -6.59 9.77
N THR A 87 9.91 -7.13 8.69
CA THR A 87 9.80 -6.44 7.39
C THR A 87 9.06 -5.10 7.49
N GLU A 88 8.17 -4.90 8.48
CA GLU A 88 7.50 -3.60 8.69
C GLU A 88 8.50 -2.47 8.96
N TYR A 89 9.55 -2.73 9.75
CA TYR A 89 10.62 -1.76 9.98
C TYR A 89 11.38 -1.49 8.70
N SER A 90 11.77 -2.54 7.97
CA SER A 90 12.53 -2.40 6.73
C SER A 90 11.80 -1.57 5.67
N ARG A 91 10.49 -1.80 5.48
CA ARG A 91 9.68 -1.05 4.51
C ARG A 91 9.64 0.43 4.85
N LEU A 92 9.39 0.78 6.12
CA LEU A 92 9.43 2.17 6.58
C LEU A 92 10.82 2.79 6.44
N ILE A 93 11.89 2.08 6.78
CA ILE A 93 13.26 2.57 6.64
C ILE A 93 13.55 2.95 5.18
N VAL A 94 13.20 2.09 4.23
CA VAL A 94 13.42 2.36 2.80
C VAL A 94 12.59 3.57 2.33
N ALA A 95 11.30 3.63 2.69
CA ALA A 95 10.43 4.75 2.30
C ALA A 95 10.86 6.09 2.94
N LEU A 96 11.31 6.09 4.20
CA LEU A 96 11.81 7.30 4.87
C LEU A 96 13.13 7.78 4.25
N THR A 97 14.03 6.83 3.96
CA THR A 97 15.33 7.13 3.33
C THR A 97 15.12 7.77 1.96
N THR A 98 14.16 7.28 1.17
CA THR A 98 13.90 7.78 -0.19
C THR A 98 13.49 9.26 -0.22
N ILE A 99 12.79 9.73 0.83
CA ILE A 99 12.33 11.12 1.01
C ILE A 99 13.28 11.96 1.88
N GLY A 100 14.50 11.46 2.15
CA GLY A 100 15.53 12.17 2.89
C GLY A 100 15.28 12.27 4.40
N LYS A 101 14.36 11.49 4.97
CA LYS A 101 14.11 11.45 6.41
C LYS A 101 14.94 10.37 7.10
N ASP A 102 15.47 10.71 8.27
CA ASP A 102 16.35 9.82 9.03
C ASP A 102 15.53 8.81 9.87
N PRO A 103 15.58 7.50 9.55
CA PRO A 103 14.84 6.48 10.28
C PRO A 103 15.35 6.25 11.72
N ARG A 104 16.46 6.87 12.10
CA ARG A 104 16.99 6.84 13.48
C ARG A 104 16.22 7.76 14.43
N ASN A 105 15.43 8.69 13.91
CA ASN A 105 14.59 9.57 14.71
C ASN A 105 13.23 9.81 14.03
N VAL A 106 12.29 8.93 14.32
CA VAL A 106 10.90 9.01 13.85
C VAL A 106 10.02 9.11 15.07
N GLY A 107 9.49 10.30 15.35
CA GLY A 107 8.70 10.52 16.55
C GLY A 107 9.44 10.26 17.88
N GLY A 108 10.77 10.34 17.89
CA GLY A 108 11.62 10.00 19.04
C GLY A 108 12.10 8.55 19.08
N TYR A 109 11.75 7.72 18.09
CA TYR A 109 12.13 6.31 18.03
C TYR A 109 13.15 6.03 16.91
N ASN A 110 14.07 5.10 17.16
CA ASN A 110 15.04 4.63 16.18
C ASN A 110 14.58 3.31 15.57
N LEU A 111 14.05 3.37 14.34
CA LEU A 111 13.51 2.22 13.63
C LEU A 111 14.58 1.20 13.19
N LEU A 112 15.85 1.63 13.06
CA LEU A 112 16.94 0.71 12.74
C LEU A 112 17.17 -0.30 13.87
N THR A 113 16.93 0.07 15.13
CA THR A 113 17.21 -0.77 16.31
C THR A 113 16.63 -2.18 16.17
N ALA A 114 15.43 -2.31 15.60
CA ALA A 114 14.79 -3.61 15.39
C ALA A 114 15.63 -4.55 14.52
N LEU A 115 16.30 -4.04 13.49
CA LEU A 115 17.16 -4.82 12.60
C LEU A 115 18.46 -5.30 13.28
N GLY A 116 18.71 -4.89 14.52
CA GLY A 116 19.77 -5.43 15.39
C GLY A 116 19.39 -6.74 16.09
N ASP A 117 18.12 -7.18 16.03
CA ASP A 117 17.66 -8.45 16.59
C ASP A 117 17.62 -9.54 15.50
N TYR A 118 18.61 -10.42 15.50
CA TYR A 118 18.74 -11.46 14.47
C TYR A 118 17.56 -12.44 14.51
N ASP A 119 17.25 -12.97 15.70
CA ASP A 119 16.25 -14.03 15.89
C ASP A 119 14.87 -13.58 15.44
N LYS A 120 14.49 -12.35 15.78
CA LYS A 120 13.20 -11.80 15.36
C LYS A 120 13.19 -11.42 13.88
N THR A 121 14.31 -10.93 13.34
CA THR A 121 14.40 -10.59 11.91
C THR A 121 14.22 -11.83 11.04
N ILE A 122 14.89 -12.94 11.34
CA ILE A 122 14.79 -14.17 10.53
C ILE A 122 13.49 -14.96 10.75
N TRP A 123 12.64 -14.56 11.71
CA TRP A 123 11.41 -15.26 12.06
C TRP A 123 10.45 -15.41 10.86
N GLN A 124 10.41 -14.44 9.95
CA GLN A 124 9.59 -14.46 8.73
C GLN A 124 10.18 -15.33 7.62
N GLY A 125 11.22 -16.12 7.91
CA GLY A 125 11.99 -16.80 6.89
C GLY A 125 12.83 -15.81 6.10
N LEU A 126 13.02 -16.11 4.82
CA LEU A 126 14.03 -15.44 3.97
C LEU A 126 13.73 -13.95 3.72
N ASN A 127 12.47 -13.54 3.78
CA ASN A 127 12.08 -12.13 3.64
C ASN A 127 12.75 -11.20 4.66
N GLY A 128 12.92 -11.67 5.90
CA GLY A 128 13.53 -10.91 6.98
C GLY A 128 14.95 -10.42 6.66
N PRO A 129 15.94 -11.31 6.47
CA PRO A 129 17.31 -10.92 6.17
C PRO A 129 17.43 -10.16 4.84
N ILE A 130 16.65 -10.52 3.82
CA ILE A 130 16.62 -9.78 2.53
C ILE A 130 16.27 -8.32 2.77
N TRP A 131 15.11 -8.06 3.38
CA TRP A 131 14.64 -6.69 3.60
C TRP A 131 15.48 -5.95 4.64
N ALA A 132 16.08 -6.64 5.61
CA ALA A 132 17.01 -6.02 6.55
C ALA A 132 18.26 -5.47 5.84
N LEU A 133 18.87 -6.24 4.92
CA LEU A 133 20.00 -5.76 4.14
C LEU A 133 19.60 -4.60 3.22
N ILE A 134 18.50 -4.73 2.46
CA ILE A 134 17.99 -3.64 1.60
C ILE A 134 17.78 -2.35 2.40
N ALA A 135 17.13 -2.44 3.57
CA ALA A 135 16.88 -1.29 4.44
C ALA A 135 18.16 -0.66 4.98
N LEU A 136 19.07 -1.46 5.56
CA LEU A 136 20.33 -0.97 6.10
C LEU A 136 21.19 -0.34 5.00
N ASP A 137 21.17 -0.91 3.81
CA ASP A 137 22.00 -0.47 2.71
C ASP A 137 21.42 0.72 1.95
N SER A 138 20.09 0.94 2.02
CA SER A 138 19.41 2.06 1.34
C SER A 138 20.09 3.40 1.59
N GLY A 139 20.30 3.75 2.86
CA GLY A 139 21.00 4.95 3.32
C GLY A 139 22.43 4.71 3.79
N ASN A 140 23.02 3.54 3.50
CA ASN A 140 24.33 3.12 4.01
C ASN A 140 24.43 3.23 5.55
N TYR A 141 23.39 2.78 6.24
CA TYR A 141 23.31 2.86 7.68
C TYR A 141 24.31 1.91 8.37
N PRO A 142 24.92 2.32 9.49
CA PRO A 142 25.70 1.40 10.30
C PRO A 142 24.80 0.27 10.85
N MET A 143 25.41 -0.86 11.18
CA MET A 143 24.67 -1.94 11.84
C MET A 143 24.15 -1.45 13.21
N PRO A 144 22.84 -1.46 13.45
CA PRO A 144 22.25 -1.00 14.71
C PRO A 144 22.56 -1.96 15.86
N GLN A 145 22.75 -1.40 17.05
CA GLN A 145 22.86 -2.17 18.29
C GLN A 145 21.48 -2.30 18.93
N ASN A 146 21.11 -3.53 19.29
CA ASN A 146 19.87 -3.80 20.02
C ASN A 146 20.19 -4.49 21.35
N PRO A 147 20.24 -3.76 22.47
CA PRO A 147 20.59 -4.34 23.77
C PRO A 147 19.53 -5.33 24.30
N LYS A 148 18.33 -5.36 23.71
CA LYS A 148 17.27 -6.32 24.05
C LYS A 148 17.32 -7.59 23.19
N ALA A 149 18.12 -7.60 22.12
CA ALA A 149 18.21 -8.76 21.23
C ALA A 149 18.87 -9.93 21.96
N LYS A 150 18.26 -11.11 21.86
CA LYS A 150 18.89 -12.36 22.33
C LYS A 150 20.17 -12.65 21.53
N THR A 151 20.08 -12.46 20.22
CA THR A 151 21.20 -12.60 19.29
C THR A 151 21.37 -11.28 18.53
N GLN A 152 22.47 -10.58 18.82
CA GLN A 152 22.80 -9.34 18.12
C GLN A 152 23.16 -9.64 16.67
N ALA A 153 22.41 -9.04 15.74
CA ALA A 153 22.63 -9.24 14.31
C ALA A 153 23.91 -8.56 13.82
N THR A 154 24.48 -9.13 12.76
CA THR A 154 25.48 -8.50 11.90
C THR A 154 25.02 -8.62 10.43
N ARG A 155 25.59 -7.81 9.54
CA ARG A 155 25.37 -7.95 8.09
C ARG A 155 25.77 -9.34 7.59
N GLU A 156 26.90 -9.85 8.07
CA GLU A 156 27.40 -11.17 7.70
C GLU A 156 26.42 -12.28 8.06
N MET A 157 25.76 -12.21 9.22
CA MET A 157 24.73 -13.17 9.60
C MET A 157 23.54 -13.17 8.64
N TYR A 158 23.09 -11.99 8.19
CA TYR A 158 22.00 -11.91 7.20
C TYR A 158 22.43 -12.41 5.83
N ILE A 159 23.64 -12.10 5.38
CA ILE A 159 24.21 -12.62 4.13
C ILE A 159 24.28 -14.15 4.18
N ASN A 160 24.90 -14.69 5.23
CA ASN A 160 25.04 -16.14 5.40
C ASN A 160 23.67 -16.82 5.46
N ARG A 161 22.70 -16.23 6.15
CA ARG A 161 21.34 -16.77 6.19
C ARG A 161 20.69 -16.83 4.81
N ILE A 162 20.90 -15.83 3.96
CA ILE A 162 20.40 -15.85 2.57
C ILE A 162 21.11 -16.96 1.79
N LEU A 163 22.44 -17.05 1.86
CA LEU A 163 23.21 -18.08 1.15
C LEU A 163 22.82 -19.51 1.57
N GLU A 164 22.63 -19.75 2.87
CA GLU A 164 22.16 -21.04 3.41
C GLU A 164 20.78 -21.48 2.89
N CYS A 165 19.96 -20.53 2.47
CA CYS A 165 18.63 -20.79 1.94
C CYS A 165 18.59 -21.00 0.43
N GLN A 166 19.73 -20.89 -0.27
CA GLN A 166 19.79 -21.12 -1.71
C GLN A 166 19.44 -22.57 -2.03
N LEU A 167 18.57 -22.76 -3.01
CA LEU A 167 18.10 -24.08 -3.42
C LEU A 167 19.08 -24.75 -4.39
N PRO A 168 19.02 -26.09 -4.56
CA PRO A 168 19.93 -26.81 -5.45
C PRO A 168 19.85 -26.41 -6.93
N ASP A 169 18.74 -25.77 -7.36
CA ASP A 169 18.58 -25.23 -8.71
C ASP A 169 19.22 -23.84 -8.87
N GLY A 170 19.77 -23.27 -7.80
CA GLY A 170 20.58 -22.05 -7.80
C GLY A 170 19.84 -20.78 -7.33
N GLY A 171 18.51 -20.78 -7.25
CA GLY A 171 17.75 -19.60 -6.78
C GLY A 171 17.26 -19.73 -5.34
N TRP A 172 16.21 -18.98 -5.00
CA TRP A 172 15.57 -18.97 -3.69
C TRP A 172 14.05 -19.08 -3.80
N SER A 173 13.42 -19.58 -2.73
CA SER A 173 11.96 -19.56 -2.58
C SER A 173 11.55 -19.05 -1.20
N LEU A 174 10.26 -18.73 -1.05
CA LEU A 174 9.71 -18.23 0.22
C LEU A 174 9.96 -19.20 1.38
N PHE A 175 9.93 -20.50 1.11
CA PHE A 175 10.10 -21.54 2.12
C PHE A 175 11.52 -22.09 2.20
N GLY A 176 12.41 -21.73 1.27
CA GLY A 176 13.81 -22.16 1.24
C GLY A 176 14.49 -22.02 2.61
N GLY A 177 15.14 -23.10 3.05
CA GLY A 177 15.81 -23.16 4.36
C GLY A 177 14.88 -23.09 5.58
N THR A 178 13.56 -23.30 5.43
CA THR A 178 12.60 -23.41 6.54
C THR A 178 12.06 -24.83 6.69
N LYS A 179 11.38 -25.12 7.81
CA LYS A 179 10.68 -26.41 8.01
C LYS A 179 9.49 -26.62 7.06
N ALA A 180 9.01 -25.55 6.42
CA ALA A 180 7.92 -25.62 5.45
C ALA A 180 8.40 -26.00 4.04
N ALA A 181 9.72 -25.98 3.78
CA ALA A 181 10.28 -26.36 2.49
C ALA A 181 9.96 -27.83 2.17
N THR A 182 9.48 -28.08 0.95
CA THR A 182 9.30 -29.45 0.48
C THR A 182 10.60 -30.01 -0.10
N LYS A 183 10.71 -31.34 -0.25
CA LYS A 183 11.89 -31.96 -0.90
C LYS A 183 12.08 -31.53 -2.36
N ASN A 184 11.01 -31.07 -3.01
CA ASN A 184 10.98 -30.64 -4.40
C ASN A 184 10.74 -29.13 -4.50
N GLU A 185 11.09 -28.38 -3.45
CA GLU A 185 11.00 -26.93 -3.45
C GLU A 185 11.77 -26.36 -4.64
N LYS A 186 11.14 -25.45 -5.37
CA LYS A 186 11.73 -24.81 -6.55
C LYS A 186 11.92 -23.33 -6.30
N SER A 187 12.92 -22.77 -6.95
CA SER A 187 13.16 -21.33 -6.91
C SER A 187 11.97 -20.57 -7.48
N ASP A 188 11.65 -19.45 -6.81
CA ASP A 188 10.60 -18.52 -7.16
C ASP A 188 11.24 -17.20 -7.64
N PRO A 189 10.77 -16.62 -8.76
CA PRO A 189 11.37 -15.42 -9.32
C PRO A 189 11.27 -14.19 -8.40
N ASP A 190 10.22 -14.06 -7.61
CA ASP A 190 10.06 -12.91 -6.71
C ASP A 190 11.14 -12.94 -5.62
N ILE A 191 11.23 -14.08 -4.93
CA ILE A 191 12.16 -14.25 -3.83
C ILE A 191 13.60 -14.31 -4.33
N THR A 192 13.85 -14.92 -5.49
CA THR A 192 15.19 -14.92 -6.10
C THR A 192 15.61 -13.51 -6.51
N GLY A 193 14.73 -12.74 -7.16
CA GLY A 193 14.98 -11.35 -7.50
C GLY A 193 15.28 -10.52 -6.26
N MET A 194 14.48 -10.63 -5.21
CA MET A 194 14.70 -9.90 -3.96
C MET A 194 16.01 -10.31 -3.25
N ALA A 195 16.39 -11.59 -3.28
CA ALA A 195 17.67 -12.05 -2.74
C ALA A 195 18.86 -11.43 -3.50
N LEU A 196 18.79 -11.40 -4.84
CA LEU A 196 19.77 -10.75 -5.69
C LEU A 196 19.89 -9.25 -5.40
N GLN A 197 18.77 -8.55 -5.22
CA GLN A 197 18.74 -7.13 -4.83
C GLN A 197 19.48 -6.89 -3.51
N ALA A 198 19.24 -7.73 -2.49
CA ALA A 198 19.91 -7.62 -1.18
C ALA A 198 21.42 -7.92 -1.27
N LEU A 199 21.81 -8.90 -2.09
CA LEU A 199 23.20 -9.33 -2.24
C LEU A 199 24.04 -8.44 -3.17
N ALA A 200 23.42 -7.51 -3.90
CA ALA A 200 24.09 -6.71 -4.92
C ALA A 200 25.24 -5.83 -4.40
N LYS A 201 25.27 -5.47 -3.11
CA LYS A 201 26.39 -4.71 -2.50
C LYS A 201 27.56 -5.59 -2.05
N TYR A 202 27.36 -6.90 -2.01
CA TYR A 202 28.25 -7.85 -1.37
C TYR A 202 29.01 -8.72 -2.38
N GLN A 203 29.01 -8.34 -3.67
CA GLN A 203 29.66 -9.06 -4.77
C GLN A 203 31.20 -9.19 -4.65
N HIS A 204 31.81 -8.49 -3.70
CA HIS A 204 33.22 -8.65 -3.35
C HIS A 204 33.49 -9.93 -2.54
N ILE A 205 32.45 -10.55 -1.95
CA ILE A 205 32.52 -11.82 -1.24
C ILE A 205 32.38 -12.95 -2.28
N PRO A 206 33.37 -13.84 -2.44
CA PRO A 206 33.37 -14.87 -3.48
C PRO A 206 32.14 -15.78 -3.47
N GLU A 207 31.67 -16.17 -2.28
CA GLU A 207 30.50 -17.02 -2.08
C GLU A 207 29.22 -16.33 -2.53
N VAL A 208 29.09 -15.03 -2.24
CA VAL A 208 27.96 -14.20 -2.71
C VAL A 208 27.97 -14.10 -4.22
N LYS A 209 29.14 -13.83 -4.82
CA LYS A 209 29.28 -13.75 -6.28
C LYS A 209 28.91 -15.07 -6.95
N LYS A 210 29.37 -16.20 -6.40
CA LYS A 210 29.02 -17.53 -6.91
C LYS A 210 27.50 -17.77 -6.86
N ALA A 211 26.88 -17.56 -5.70
CA ALA A 211 25.43 -17.75 -5.55
C ALA A 211 24.62 -16.81 -6.46
N THR A 212 25.11 -15.58 -6.67
CA THR A 212 24.51 -14.61 -7.59
C THR A 212 24.50 -15.13 -9.03
N GLU A 213 25.62 -15.66 -9.52
CA GLU A 213 25.68 -16.21 -10.89
C GLU A 213 24.81 -17.46 -11.08
N GLU A 214 24.80 -18.36 -10.09
CA GLU A 214 23.93 -19.55 -10.10
C GLU A 214 22.44 -19.16 -10.14
N ALA A 215 22.06 -18.14 -9.38
CA ALA A 215 20.70 -17.61 -9.38
C ALA A 215 20.33 -16.90 -10.69
N LEU A 216 21.24 -16.13 -11.28
CA LEU A 216 21.02 -15.51 -12.59
C LEU A 216 20.86 -16.58 -13.69
N GLU A 217 21.65 -17.65 -13.65
CA GLU A 217 21.50 -18.79 -14.57
C GLU A 217 20.16 -19.50 -14.36
N CYS A 218 19.77 -19.72 -13.09
CA CYS A 218 18.46 -20.29 -12.75
C CYS A 218 17.32 -19.44 -13.32
N MET A 219 17.33 -18.13 -13.07
CA MET A 219 16.29 -17.21 -13.55
C MET A 219 16.30 -17.09 -15.08
N SER A 220 17.46 -17.13 -15.73
CA SER A 220 17.53 -17.17 -17.21
C SER A 220 16.88 -18.42 -17.79
N LYS A 221 17.00 -19.58 -17.12
CA LYS A 221 16.36 -20.84 -17.53
C LYS A 221 14.86 -20.88 -17.25
N GLN A 222 14.41 -20.22 -16.17
CA GLN A 222 13.00 -20.18 -15.80
C GLN A 222 12.18 -19.14 -16.56
N GLN A 223 12.83 -18.15 -17.20
CA GLN A 223 12.15 -17.09 -17.94
C GLN A 223 11.34 -17.65 -19.11
N GLY A 224 10.09 -17.21 -19.23
CA GLY A 224 9.19 -17.62 -20.31
C GLY A 224 9.58 -17.04 -21.66
N GLU A 225 9.00 -17.60 -22.72
CA GLU A 225 9.26 -17.21 -24.12
C GLU A 225 8.96 -15.74 -24.45
N ASN A 226 8.05 -15.12 -23.69
CA ASN A 226 7.68 -13.71 -23.81
C ASN A 226 8.58 -12.78 -22.98
N GLY A 227 9.66 -13.30 -22.38
CA GLY A 227 10.55 -12.53 -21.50
C GLY A 227 10.04 -12.35 -20.07
N GLY A 228 8.90 -12.95 -19.70
CA GLY A 228 8.28 -12.83 -18.38
C GLY A 228 8.58 -13.99 -17.44
N TYR A 229 7.91 -13.98 -16.28
CA TYR A 229 8.07 -14.99 -15.24
C TYR A 229 6.72 -15.44 -14.69
N PHE A 230 6.64 -16.74 -14.39
CA PHE A 230 5.53 -17.34 -13.66
C PHE A 230 5.89 -17.44 -12.18
N SER A 231 4.99 -17.01 -11.32
CA SER A 231 5.04 -17.30 -9.88
C SER A 231 3.66 -17.79 -9.44
N TRP A 232 3.64 -18.78 -8.53
CA TRP A 232 2.42 -19.40 -8.01
C TRP A 232 1.37 -19.80 -9.06
N GLY A 233 1.84 -20.21 -10.25
CA GLY A 233 0.99 -20.68 -11.35
C GLY A 233 0.45 -19.59 -12.28
N SER A 234 0.86 -18.32 -12.13
CA SER A 234 0.45 -17.22 -13.00
C SER A 234 1.64 -16.39 -13.50
N GLU A 235 1.66 -16.08 -14.81
CA GLU A 235 2.57 -15.06 -15.36
C GLU A 235 2.07 -13.69 -14.94
N ASN A 236 2.93 -12.92 -14.27
CA ASN A 236 2.53 -11.65 -13.67
C ASN A 236 3.61 -10.57 -13.77
N SER A 237 3.17 -9.33 -13.62
CA SER A 237 4.03 -8.15 -13.77
C SER A 237 5.10 -8.05 -12.66
N GLU A 238 4.75 -8.43 -11.43
CA GLU A 238 5.55 -8.23 -10.23
C GLU A 238 6.79 -9.13 -10.23
N SER A 239 6.66 -10.37 -10.68
CA SER A 239 7.80 -11.27 -10.86
C SER A 239 8.82 -10.72 -11.85
N CYS A 240 8.34 -10.14 -12.95
CA CYS A 240 9.21 -9.47 -13.92
C CYS A 240 9.92 -8.25 -13.29
N VAL A 241 9.18 -7.46 -12.51
CA VAL A 241 9.72 -6.31 -11.76
C VAL A 241 10.86 -6.71 -10.82
N GLN A 242 10.71 -7.79 -10.03
CA GLN A 242 11.75 -8.18 -9.08
C GLN A 242 13.08 -8.51 -9.78
N ILE A 243 13.03 -9.11 -10.96
CA ILE A 243 14.23 -9.39 -11.77
C ILE A 243 14.79 -8.11 -12.40
N ILE A 244 13.97 -7.20 -12.92
CA ILE A 244 14.42 -5.89 -13.42
C ILE A 244 15.18 -5.13 -12.32
N VAL A 245 14.62 -5.06 -11.11
CA VAL A 245 15.27 -4.36 -9.99
C VAL A 245 16.54 -5.09 -9.58
N ALA A 246 16.57 -6.43 -9.58
CA ALA A 246 17.79 -7.20 -9.30
C ALA A 246 18.92 -6.89 -10.30
N LEU A 247 18.64 -6.94 -11.61
CA LEU A 247 19.64 -6.65 -12.65
C LEU A 247 20.18 -5.23 -12.51
N THR A 248 19.31 -4.25 -12.30
CA THR A 248 19.73 -2.84 -12.14
C THR A 248 20.52 -2.59 -10.85
N GLU A 249 20.20 -3.27 -9.74
CA GLU A 249 20.99 -3.21 -8.50
C GLU A 249 22.39 -3.84 -8.64
N LEU A 250 22.50 -4.89 -9.46
CA LEU A 250 23.75 -5.59 -9.79
C LEU A 250 24.57 -4.87 -10.86
N GLY A 251 24.01 -3.86 -11.53
CA GLY A 251 24.65 -3.18 -12.64
C GLY A 251 24.73 -4.04 -13.92
N ILE A 252 23.75 -4.93 -14.11
CA ILE A 252 23.62 -5.77 -15.31
C ILE A 252 22.70 -5.08 -16.31
N PRO A 253 23.06 -5.00 -17.61
CA PRO A 253 22.20 -4.44 -18.64
C PRO A 253 20.85 -5.15 -18.77
N LEU A 254 19.78 -4.40 -19.03
CA LEU A 254 18.46 -4.97 -19.28
C LEU A 254 18.32 -5.63 -20.66
N ASP A 255 19.32 -5.47 -21.53
CA ASP A 255 19.51 -6.19 -22.78
C ASP A 255 20.56 -7.32 -22.67
N ASP A 256 20.94 -7.75 -21.46
CA ASP A 256 21.77 -8.94 -21.24
C ASP A 256 21.11 -10.17 -21.88
N GLU A 257 21.84 -10.83 -22.79
CA GLU A 257 21.33 -11.92 -23.62
C GLU A 257 20.73 -13.08 -22.83
N ARG A 258 21.14 -13.28 -21.56
CA ARG A 258 20.55 -14.28 -20.67
C ARG A 258 19.05 -14.02 -20.45
N PHE A 259 18.64 -12.75 -20.45
CA PHE A 259 17.30 -12.29 -20.09
C PHE A 259 16.49 -11.75 -21.29
N VAL A 260 16.95 -12.00 -22.51
CA VAL A 260 16.22 -11.71 -23.76
C VAL A 260 15.71 -13.01 -24.36
N LYS A 261 14.38 -13.17 -24.45
CA LYS A 261 13.73 -14.38 -24.98
C LYS A 261 12.93 -14.05 -26.22
N ASN A 262 13.24 -14.71 -27.34
CA ASN A 262 12.59 -14.48 -28.64
C ASN A 262 12.58 -12.99 -29.06
N GLY A 263 13.64 -12.25 -28.72
CA GLY A 263 13.76 -10.82 -28.98
C GLY A 263 13.03 -9.91 -27.98
N ASN A 264 12.33 -10.46 -27.00
CA ASN A 264 11.66 -9.69 -25.95
C ASN A 264 12.55 -9.52 -24.73
N THR A 265 12.73 -8.28 -24.29
CA THR A 265 13.38 -7.96 -23.01
C THR A 265 12.39 -8.08 -21.84
N LEU A 266 12.90 -8.03 -20.60
CA LEU A 266 12.06 -7.90 -19.40
C LEU A 266 11.18 -6.64 -19.45
N ILE A 267 11.68 -5.53 -20.02
CA ILE A 267 10.91 -4.30 -20.15
C ILE A 267 9.78 -4.48 -21.16
N ASP A 268 10.04 -5.12 -22.31
CA ASP A 268 8.99 -5.39 -23.28
C ASP A 268 7.88 -6.27 -22.67
N ASN A 269 8.26 -7.28 -21.87
CA ASN A 269 7.30 -8.08 -21.12
C ASN A 269 6.52 -7.23 -20.10
N LEU A 270 7.19 -6.46 -19.25
CA LEU A 270 6.51 -5.63 -18.24
C LEU A 270 5.49 -4.66 -18.86
N LEU A 271 5.83 -4.09 -20.03
CA LEU A 271 4.97 -3.13 -20.72
C LEU A 271 3.70 -3.75 -21.33
N ILE A 272 3.57 -5.08 -21.45
CA ILE A 272 2.29 -5.70 -21.87
C ILE A 272 1.18 -5.51 -20.82
N TYR A 273 1.59 -5.39 -19.55
CA TYR A 273 0.70 -5.20 -18.40
C TYR A 273 0.31 -3.73 -18.20
N TYR A 274 1.06 -2.79 -18.79
CA TYR A 274 0.79 -1.37 -18.68
C TYR A 274 -0.54 -0.99 -19.37
N LYS A 275 -1.31 -0.14 -18.70
CA LYS A 275 -2.54 0.48 -19.18
C LYS A 275 -2.43 1.97 -18.98
N LYS A 276 -2.35 2.71 -20.09
CA LYS A 276 -2.27 4.17 -20.10
C LYS A 276 -3.38 4.78 -19.22
N GLY A 277 -2.98 5.68 -18.33
CA GLY A 277 -3.81 6.36 -17.35
C GLY A 277 -4.26 5.52 -16.15
N ASN A 278 -3.88 4.23 -16.10
CA ASN A 278 -4.40 3.22 -15.17
C ASN A 278 -3.32 2.32 -14.54
N GLY A 279 -2.04 2.59 -14.76
CA GLY A 279 -0.94 1.83 -14.16
C GLY A 279 -0.73 0.46 -14.81
N PHE A 280 -0.55 -0.58 -14.00
CA PHE A 280 -0.23 -1.94 -14.43
C PHE A 280 -1.26 -2.95 -13.92
N LEU A 281 -1.53 -3.97 -14.74
CA LEU A 281 -2.30 -5.14 -14.35
C LEU A 281 -1.40 -6.19 -13.68
N HIS A 282 -1.93 -6.90 -12.69
CA HIS A 282 -1.23 -8.06 -12.10
C HIS A 282 -1.06 -9.19 -13.12
N THR A 283 -2.17 -9.58 -13.75
CA THR A 283 -2.21 -10.54 -14.87
C THR A 283 -2.88 -9.93 -16.09
N LEU A 284 -2.63 -10.46 -17.29
CA LEU A 284 -3.29 -9.99 -18.52
C LEU A 284 -4.82 -10.14 -18.49
N GLN A 285 -5.34 -11.07 -17.69
CA GLN A 285 -6.77 -11.26 -17.47
C GLN A 285 -7.37 -10.28 -16.45
N GLY A 286 -6.54 -9.44 -15.81
CA GLY A 286 -6.96 -8.47 -14.79
C GLY A 286 -7.31 -9.09 -13.43
N ASN A 287 -6.96 -10.37 -13.21
CA ASN A 287 -7.09 -11.02 -11.91
C ASN A 287 -6.00 -10.52 -10.96
N GLY A 288 -6.30 -10.48 -9.66
CA GLY A 288 -5.37 -10.05 -8.60
C GLY A 288 -5.44 -8.55 -8.28
N SER A 289 -4.46 -8.04 -7.52
CA SER A 289 -4.42 -6.64 -7.10
C SER A 289 -3.66 -5.77 -8.11
N ASN A 290 -4.42 -5.13 -9.00
CA ASN A 290 -3.84 -4.17 -9.94
C ASN A 290 -3.20 -2.96 -9.23
N GLN A 291 -3.59 -2.63 -8.00
CA GLN A 291 -2.94 -1.55 -7.26
C GLN A 291 -1.52 -1.94 -6.83
N MET A 292 -1.33 -3.15 -6.28
CA MET A 292 0.02 -3.64 -5.96
C MET A 292 0.86 -3.78 -7.23
N ALA A 293 0.31 -4.37 -8.29
CA ALA A 293 0.96 -4.46 -9.59
C ALA A 293 1.35 -3.09 -10.14
N SER A 294 0.49 -2.08 -10.01
CA SER A 294 0.78 -0.71 -10.43
C SER A 294 1.89 -0.07 -9.62
N GLU A 295 1.89 -0.25 -8.29
CA GLU A 295 2.93 0.31 -7.43
C GLU A 295 4.30 -0.37 -7.67
N GLN A 296 4.31 -1.70 -7.85
CA GLN A 296 5.53 -2.45 -8.15
C GLN A 296 6.02 -2.23 -9.59
N GLY A 297 5.13 -2.33 -10.56
CA GLY A 297 5.38 -1.99 -11.96
C GLY A 297 5.96 -0.59 -12.10
N PHE A 298 5.40 0.37 -11.36
CA PHE A 298 5.91 1.74 -11.34
C PHE A 298 7.34 1.85 -10.83
N TYR A 299 7.67 1.31 -9.65
CA TYR A 299 9.06 1.39 -9.19
C TYR A 299 10.00 0.56 -10.07
N GLY A 300 9.49 -0.49 -10.74
CA GLY A 300 10.25 -1.30 -11.70
C GLY A 300 10.67 -0.52 -12.93
N VAL A 301 9.73 0.20 -13.57
CA VAL A 301 10.05 1.09 -14.70
C VAL A 301 10.91 2.28 -14.25
N VAL A 302 10.75 2.75 -13.02
CA VAL A 302 11.63 3.77 -12.43
C VAL A 302 13.05 3.21 -12.24
N ALA A 303 13.22 2.00 -11.72
CA ALA A 303 14.53 1.37 -11.56
C ALA A 303 15.25 1.23 -12.91
N ALA A 304 14.53 0.77 -13.94
CA ALA A 304 15.04 0.67 -15.30
C ALA A 304 15.47 2.03 -15.88
N LYS A 305 14.60 3.05 -15.76
CA LYS A 305 14.91 4.40 -16.23
C LYS A 305 16.15 4.96 -15.54
N ARG A 306 16.27 4.76 -14.23
CA ARG A 306 17.42 5.23 -13.45
C ARG A 306 18.72 4.57 -13.89
N ALA A 307 18.70 3.27 -14.18
CA ALA A 307 19.86 2.56 -14.72
C ALA A 307 20.27 3.08 -16.11
N MET A 308 19.30 3.33 -17.00
CA MET A 308 19.55 3.92 -18.32
C MET A 308 20.10 5.35 -18.24
N GLU A 309 19.72 6.11 -17.22
CA GLU A 309 20.21 7.48 -16.99
C GLU A 309 21.55 7.53 -16.21
N GLY A 310 22.11 6.37 -15.82
CA GLY A 310 23.32 6.31 -14.99
C GLY A 310 23.13 6.91 -13.59
N LYS A 311 21.89 6.93 -13.08
CA LYS A 311 21.59 7.35 -11.72
C LYS A 311 21.81 6.19 -10.76
N ASN A 312 21.84 6.49 -9.46
CA ASN A 312 21.82 5.44 -8.45
C ASN A 312 20.63 4.50 -8.65
N SER A 313 20.82 3.23 -8.34
CA SER A 313 19.76 2.22 -8.36
C SER A 313 18.62 2.55 -7.39
N LEU A 314 17.53 1.78 -7.45
CA LEU A 314 16.31 2.05 -6.69
C LEU A 314 16.57 2.10 -5.18
N TYR A 315 17.36 1.14 -4.67
CA TYR A 315 17.71 0.98 -3.26
C TYR A 315 19.10 1.51 -2.90
N ARG A 316 19.72 2.33 -3.75
CA ARG A 316 20.91 3.13 -3.37
C ARG A 316 20.51 4.59 -3.30
N MET A 317 20.22 5.07 -2.10
CA MET A 317 19.53 6.33 -1.89
C MET A 317 20.46 7.45 -1.41
N SER A 318 21.73 7.43 -1.83
CA SER A 318 22.63 8.58 -1.59
C SER A 318 22.24 9.83 -2.40
N ASP A 319 21.30 9.68 -3.33
CA ASP A 319 20.63 10.74 -4.10
C ASP A 319 19.13 10.80 -3.77
N ALA A 320 18.76 10.50 -2.52
CA ALA A 320 17.41 10.73 -2.01
C ALA A 320 16.99 12.21 -2.19
N ILE A 321 15.69 12.45 -2.34
CA ILE A 321 15.17 13.81 -2.43
C ILE A 321 15.25 14.51 -1.07
N ASP A 322 15.40 15.83 -1.09
CA ASP A 322 15.23 16.67 0.09
C ASP A 322 13.85 17.33 0.04
N ILE A 323 12.99 16.96 0.99
CA ILE A 323 11.63 17.51 1.08
C ILE A 323 11.57 18.80 1.91
N GLY A 324 12.70 19.22 2.51
CA GLY A 324 12.79 20.41 3.35
C GLY A 324 12.04 20.27 4.68
N GLU A 325 11.70 21.43 5.25
CA GLU A 325 10.88 21.54 6.46
C GLU A 325 9.40 21.68 6.12
N PRO A 326 8.49 21.07 6.90
CA PRO A 326 7.07 21.18 6.66
C PRO A 326 6.58 22.62 6.89
N SER A 327 5.65 23.07 6.06
CA SER A 327 4.89 24.30 6.32
C SER A 327 4.22 24.24 7.71
N PRO A 328 4.12 25.37 8.43
CA PRO A 328 3.44 25.42 9.72
C PRO A 328 2.03 24.82 9.65
N GLY A 329 1.77 23.79 10.47
CA GLY A 329 0.44 23.16 10.59
C GLY A 329 0.29 21.80 9.92
N ILE A 330 1.21 21.41 9.01
CA ILE A 330 1.20 20.06 8.43
C ILE A 330 1.40 19.02 9.55
N GLY A 331 0.53 18.00 9.58
CA GLY A 331 0.56 16.94 10.60
C GLY A 331 0.07 17.37 11.99
N LYS A 332 -0.39 18.61 12.19
CA LYS A 332 -0.88 19.09 13.50
C LYS A 332 -2.40 19.06 13.64
N SER A 333 -3.17 19.11 12.54
CA SER A 333 -4.63 19.14 12.61
C SER A 333 -5.23 17.73 12.63
N LYS A 334 -5.79 17.35 13.79
CA LYS A 334 -6.62 16.13 13.96
C LYS A 334 -8.06 16.39 13.49
N GLY A 335 -8.21 16.66 12.20
CA GLY A 335 -9.47 17.00 11.53
C GLY A 335 -9.55 18.45 11.03
N LEU A 336 -10.54 18.74 10.18
CA LEU A 336 -10.82 20.09 9.66
C LEU A 336 -11.26 21.06 10.75
N GLU A 337 -10.99 22.36 10.55
CA GLU A 337 -11.28 23.43 11.52
C GLU A 337 -12.76 23.49 11.92
N ASN A 338 -13.67 23.31 10.96
CA ASN A 338 -15.11 23.39 11.16
C ASN A 338 -15.77 22.08 11.60
N LYS A 339 -14.99 21.05 11.98
CA LYS A 339 -15.57 19.78 12.42
C LYS A 339 -16.41 19.96 13.69
N HIS A 340 -17.44 19.14 13.82
CA HIS A 340 -18.25 19.10 15.02
C HIS A 340 -17.37 18.72 16.23
N LYS A 341 -17.58 19.38 17.39
CA LYS A 341 -16.75 19.23 18.59
C LYS A 341 -16.61 17.79 19.13
N ASP A 342 -17.61 16.95 18.85
CA ASP A 342 -17.64 15.55 19.28
C ASP A 342 -16.95 14.61 18.28
N VAL A 343 -16.45 15.12 17.14
CA VAL A 343 -15.71 14.34 16.16
C VAL A 343 -14.24 14.26 16.58
N ASN A 344 -13.77 13.04 16.76
CA ASN A 344 -12.40 12.74 17.20
C ASN A 344 -11.69 11.86 16.18
N VAL A 345 -10.37 12.04 16.07
CA VAL A 345 -9.54 11.13 15.28
C VAL A 345 -9.44 9.79 16.02
N MET A 346 -9.74 8.71 15.31
CA MET A 346 -9.57 7.37 15.86
C MET A 346 -8.11 6.93 15.75
N PRO A 347 -7.43 6.67 16.88
CA PRO A 347 -6.06 6.20 16.84
C PRO A 347 -5.97 4.78 16.26
N VAL A 348 -4.79 4.41 15.79
CA VAL A 348 -4.47 3.01 15.48
C VAL A 348 -4.42 2.23 16.79
N VAL A 349 -5.25 1.19 16.90
CA VAL A 349 -5.38 0.33 18.09
C VAL A 349 -4.80 -1.06 17.85
N LYS A 350 -4.93 -1.58 16.62
CA LYS A 350 -4.44 -2.90 16.21
C LYS A 350 -3.59 -2.77 14.93
N PRO A 351 -2.33 -2.31 15.02
CA PRO A 351 -1.45 -2.20 13.86
C PRO A 351 -1.29 -3.53 13.13
N GLY A 352 -1.10 -3.47 11.81
CA GLY A 352 -0.89 -4.67 10.98
C GLY A 352 -2.10 -5.61 10.86
N THR A 353 -3.29 -5.18 11.31
CA THR A 353 -4.54 -5.95 11.12
C THR A 353 -4.79 -6.16 9.62
N THR A 354 -4.93 -7.42 9.22
CA THR A 354 -5.20 -7.86 7.84
C THR A 354 -6.06 -9.13 7.84
N PHE A 355 -6.56 -9.54 6.67
CA PHE A 355 -7.43 -10.72 6.52
C PHE A 355 -6.98 -11.56 5.31
N GLU A 356 -7.13 -12.89 5.40
CA GLU A 356 -6.67 -13.83 4.37
C GLU A 356 -7.44 -13.69 3.05
N ASP A 357 -8.69 -13.24 3.12
CA ASP A 357 -9.59 -13.05 1.96
C ASP A 357 -9.44 -11.68 1.28
N ILE A 358 -8.41 -10.91 1.63
CA ILE A 358 -8.07 -9.63 0.98
C ILE A 358 -6.58 -9.47 0.64
N THR A 359 -5.74 -10.48 0.87
CA THR A 359 -4.27 -10.38 0.75
C THR A 359 -3.66 -11.58 0.00
N GLY A 360 -2.39 -11.48 -0.40
CA GLY A 360 -1.67 -12.53 -1.13
C GLY A 360 -2.38 -12.89 -2.44
N VAL A 361 -2.62 -14.18 -2.66
CA VAL A 361 -3.36 -14.67 -3.85
C VAL A 361 -4.82 -14.17 -3.90
N ASN A 362 -5.38 -13.72 -2.77
CA ASN A 362 -6.73 -13.15 -2.66
C ASN A 362 -6.70 -11.61 -2.57
N ALA A 363 -5.61 -10.96 -2.99
CA ALA A 363 -5.45 -9.52 -2.83
C ALA A 363 -6.65 -8.74 -3.40
N HIS A 364 -7.28 -7.92 -2.56
CA HIS A 364 -8.47 -7.15 -2.92
C HIS A 364 -8.11 -5.69 -3.20
N LYS A 365 -8.73 -5.07 -4.21
CA LYS A 365 -8.44 -3.66 -4.59
C LYS A 365 -8.68 -2.64 -3.47
N ASN A 366 -9.50 -2.97 -2.48
CA ASN A 366 -9.80 -2.12 -1.32
C ASN A 366 -9.02 -2.50 -0.05
N GLN A 367 -7.96 -3.31 -0.18
CA GLN A 367 -7.19 -3.82 0.96
C GLN A 367 -6.69 -2.69 1.88
N THR A 368 -6.09 -1.63 1.34
CA THR A 368 -5.58 -0.49 2.13
C THR A 368 -6.67 0.17 2.98
N ALA A 369 -7.85 0.41 2.40
CA ALA A 369 -8.97 0.99 3.13
C ALA A 369 -9.46 0.05 4.24
N ILE A 370 -9.55 -1.25 3.96
CA ILE A 370 -9.98 -2.25 4.93
C ILE A 370 -8.98 -2.34 6.10
N GLU A 371 -7.69 -2.49 5.82
CA GLU A 371 -6.64 -2.60 6.84
C GLU A 371 -6.52 -1.31 7.67
N SER A 372 -6.57 -0.14 7.03
CA SER A 372 -6.51 1.16 7.70
C SER A 372 -7.69 1.35 8.67
N LEU A 373 -8.91 1.04 8.24
CA LEU A 373 -10.09 1.16 9.11
C LEU A 373 -10.14 0.05 10.17
N ALA A 374 -9.69 -1.17 9.85
CA ALA A 374 -9.70 -2.29 10.80
C ALA A 374 -8.69 -2.09 11.93
N SER A 375 -7.50 -1.56 11.62
CA SER A 375 -6.49 -1.24 12.62
C SER A 375 -6.96 -0.17 13.62
N ARG A 376 -7.94 0.67 13.24
CA ARG A 376 -8.59 1.69 14.10
C ARG A 376 -9.90 1.19 14.73
N LEU A 377 -10.24 -0.09 14.58
CA LEU A 377 -11.50 -0.73 15.04
C LEU A 377 -12.79 -0.11 14.46
N ILE A 378 -12.67 0.64 13.36
CA ILE A 378 -13.79 1.27 12.66
C ILE A 378 -14.62 0.20 11.95
N VAL A 379 -13.95 -0.71 11.24
CA VAL A 379 -14.53 -1.92 10.66
C VAL A 379 -13.92 -3.15 11.32
N ASN A 380 -14.64 -4.28 11.30
CA ASN A 380 -14.19 -5.54 11.89
C ASN A 380 -14.39 -6.68 10.89
N GLY A 381 -13.52 -7.70 10.96
CA GLY A 381 -13.74 -8.98 10.30
C GLY A 381 -14.98 -9.70 10.81
N ARG A 382 -15.50 -10.62 10.00
CA ARG A 382 -16.54 -11.58 10.40
C ARG A 382 -15.98 -12.66 11.32
N SER A 383 -14.70 -12.97 11.15
CA SER A 383 -13.87 -13.75 12.06
C SER A 383 -12.50 -13.09 12.17
N GLU A 384 -11.58 -13.72 12.92
CA GLU A 384 -10.21 -13.24 13.06
C GLU A 384 -9.48 -13.10 11.71
N ASN A 385 -9.69 -14.04 10.79
CA ASN A 385 -8.95 -14.11 9.52
C ASN A 385 -9.77 -13.73 8.29
N LYS A 386 -11.07 -13.43 8.42
CA LYS A 386 -11.98 -13.22 7.28
C LYS A 386 -12.77 -11.92 7.38
N PHE A 387 -12.68 -11.07 6.35
CA PHE A 387 -13.40 -9.81 6.28
C PHE A 387 -14.76 -9.90 5.57
N GLU A 388 -14.87 -10.77 4.57
CA GLU A 388 -15.95 -10.89 3.58
C GLU A 388 -16.14 -9.61 2.74
N PRO A 389 -15.15 -9.24 1.91
CA PRO A 389 -15.16 -7.96 1.17
C PRO A 389 -16.35 -7.82 0.22
N ASN A 390 -16.80 -8.94 -0.38
CA ASN A 390 -17.87 -8.95 -1.39
C ASN A 390 -19.27 -9.13 -0.81
N ALA A 391 -19.41 -9.34 0.50
CA ALA A 391 -20.73 -9.40 1.13
C ALA A 391 -21.36 -8.01 1.21
N ASN A 392 -22.67 -7.90 0.98
CA ASN A 392 -23.39 -6.64 1.13
C ASN A 392 -23.34 -6.16 2.59
N ILE A 393 -23.13 -4.85 2.78
CA ILE A 393 -23.16 -4.24 4.12
C ILE A 393 -24.60 -3.98 4.55
N THR A 394 -24.90 -4.21 5.83
CA THR A 394 -26.22 -3.86 6.40
C THR A 394 -26.28 -2.41 6.86
N ARG A 395 -27.49 -1.88 7.02
CA ARG A 395 -27.73 -0.52 7.55
C ARG A 395 -27.12 -0.32 8.93
N ALA A 396 -27.24 -1.31 9.82
CA ALA A 396 -26.63 -1.26 11.16
C ALA A 396 -25.10 -1.27 11.11
N GLU A 397 -24.52 -2.09 10.24
CA GLU A 397 -23.06 -2.13 10.04
C GLU A 397 -22.52 -0.81 9.50
N CYS A 398 -23.17 -0.25 8.48
CA CYS A 398 -22.76 1.03 7.89
C CYS A 398 -22.89 2.18 8.89
N ALA A 399 -24.00 2.28 9.63
CA ALA A 399 -24.18 3.28 10.68
C ALA A 399 -23.12 3.15 11.79
N THR A 400 -22.83 1.92 12.23
CA THR A 400 -21.81 1.67 13.24
C THR A 400 -20.42 2.09 12.76
N ALA A 401 -20.05 1.70 11.54
CA ALA A 401 -18.76 2.06 10.96
C ALA A 401 -18.59 3.59 10.87
N ILE A 402 -19.63 4.33 10.47
CA ILE A 402 -19.56 5.80 10.37
C ILE A 402 -19.42 6.46 11.74
N VAL A 403 -20.21 6.05 12.74
CA VAL A 403 -20.11 6.62 14.10
C VAL A 403 -18.72 6.39 14.68
N LYS A 404 -18.17 5.18 14.50
CA LYS A 404 -16.80 4.87 14.89
C LYS A 404 -15.78 5.68 14.10
N ALA A 405 -15.95 5.82 12.79
CA ALA A 405 -15.05 6.58 11.93
C ALA A 405 -14.91 8.04 12.37
N LEU A 406 -16.01 8.63 12.85
CA LEU A 406 -16.02 9.98 13.40
C LEU A 406 -15.52 10.07 14.85
N GLY A 407 -15.19 8.95 15.51
CA GLY A 407 -14.76 8.92 16.91
C GLY A 407 -15.76 9.53 17.89
N ILE A 408 -17.06 9.44 17.56
CA ILE A 408 -18.13 9.97 18.40
C ILE A 408 -18.44 8.95 19.49
N GLU A 409 -18.38 9.39 20.75
CA GLU A 409 -18.84 8.59 21.88
C GLU A 409 -20.33 8.27 21.75
N THR A 410 -20.68 7.01 21.97
CA THR A 410 -22.04 6.53 21.80
C THR A 410 -22.99 7.18 22.80
N LYS A 411 -24.02 7.87 22.29
CA LYS A 411 -25.05 8.55 23.07
C LYS A 411 -26.30 8.78 22.25
N GLY A 412 -27.46 8.72 22.89
CA GLY A 412 -28.74 8.97 22.25
C GLY A 412 -29.82 8.08 22.84
N GLU A 413 -31.06 8.44 22.53
CA GLU A 413 -32.21 7.61 22.89
C GLU A 413 -32.66 6.89 21.62
N ASN A 414 -32.84 5.58 21.73
CA ASN A 414 -33.35 4.80 20.61
C ASN A 414 -34.84 5.10 20.38
N VAL A 415 -35.16 5.50 19.15
CA VAL A 415 -36.54 5.80 18.72
C VAL A 415 -37.16 4.67 17.88
N PHE A 416 -36.38 3.62 17.56
CA PHE A 416 -36.79 2.55 16.65
C PHE A 416 -37.16 1.27 17.40
N LYS A 417 -38.34 0.71 17.12
CA LYS A 417 -38.86 -0.50 17.77
C LYS A 417 -38.10 -1.77 17.39
N ASP A 418 -37.51 -1.78 16.20
CA ASP A 418 -36.75 -2.91 15.65
C ASP A 418 -35.24 -2.87 16.00
N VAL A 419 -34.85 -1.97 16.91
CA VAL A 419 -33.50 -1.86 17.47
C VAL A 419 -33.60 -2.09 18.98
N LYS A 420 -33.20 -3.27 19.44
CA LYS A 420 -33.34 -3.71 20.83
C LYS A 420 -32.08 -3.39 21.62
N LYS A 421 -32.22 -3.11 22.92
CA LYS A 421 -31.08 -2.81 23.81
C LYS A 421 -30.01 -3.91 23.85
N SER A 422 -30.38 -5.15 23.55
CA SER A 422 -29.47 -6.30 23.45
C SER A 422 -28.68 -6.37 22.14
N ASP A 423 -29.05 -5.57 21.14
CA ASP A 423 -28.40 -5.60 19.83
C ASP A 423 -27.05 -4.89 19.91
N TRP A 424 -26.00 -5.50 19.35
CA TRP A 424 -24.65 -4.95 19.37
C TRP A 424 -24.53 -3.57 18.71
N PHE A 425 -25.48 -3.22 17.84
CA PHE A 425 -25.54 -1.95 17.13
C PHE A 425 -26.46 -0.91 17.81
N PHE A 426 -27.12 -1.23 18.93
CA PHE A 426 -28.13 -0.39 19.57
C PHE A 426 -27.64 1.04 19.79
N ASP A 427 -26.52 1.18 20.50
CA ASP A 427 -25.96 2.47 20.88
C ASP A 427 -25.46 3.25 19.65
N TYR A 428 -24.92 2.56 18.65
CA TYR A 428 -24.42 3.18 17.43
C TYR A 428 -25.55 3.71 16.55
N VAL A 429 -26.65 2.96 16.39
CA VAL A 429 -27.81 3.41 15.61
C VAL A 429 -28.50 4.59 16.29
N ALA A 430 -28.66 4.56 17.62
CA ALA A 430 -29.21 5.67 18.38
C ALA A 430 -28.34 6.94 18.22
N THR A 431 -27.01 6.77 18.27
CA THR A 431 -26.05 7.87 18.06
C THR A 431 -26.14 8.39 16.63
N ALA A 432 -26.08 7.52 15.63
CA ALA A 432 -26.16 7.90 14.23
C ALA A 432 -27.45 8.68 13.92
N ASN A 433 -28.56 8.31 14.55
CA ASN A 433 -29.81 9.04 14.40
C ASN A 433 -29.77 10.42 15.08
N LYS A 434 -29.25 10.50 16.32
CA LYS A 434 -29.09 11.77 17.05
C LYS A 434 -28.26 12.80 16.28
N TYR A 435 -27.22 12.35 15.59
CA TYR A 435 -26.35 13.19 14.77
C TYR A 435 -26.86 13.42 13.34
N GLY A 436 -28.02 12.86 12.98
CA GLY A 436 -28.59 13.01 11.64
C GLY A 436 -27.86 12.23 10.54
N ILE A 437 -26.90 11.37 10.89
CA ILE A 437 -26.18 10.50 9.95
C ILE A 437 -27.18 9.55 9.26
N VAL A 438 -28.08 8.97 10.04
CA VAL A 438 -29.14 8.07 9.54
C VAL A 438 -30.54 8.53 9.93
N LYS A 439 -31.50 8.17 9.09
CA LYS A 439 -32.93 8.26 9.37
C LYS A 439 -33.56 6.86 9.30
N GLY A 440 -34.63 6.65 10.07
CA GLY A 440 -35.48 5.49 9.92
C GLY A 440 -36.15 5.46 8.55
N ILE A 441 -36.61 4.28 8.13
CA ILE A 441 -37.48 4.16 6.96
C ILE A 441 -38.91 4.60 7.27
N SER A 442 -39.26 4.65 8.56
CA SER A 442 -40.46 5.25 9.13
C SER A 442 -40.09 6.01 10.42
N LYS A 443 -41.09 6.50 11.16
CA LYS A 443 -40.88 7.18 12.45
C LYS A 443 -40.28 6.25 13.52
N ASP A 444 -40.60 4.96 13.49
CA ASP A 444 -40.28 3.99 14.55
C ASP A 444 -39.64 2.69 14.02
N GLU A 445 -39.21 2.65 12.75
CA GLU A 445 -38.54 1.49 12.14
C GLU A 445 -37.24 1.89 11.40
N PHE A 446 -36.14 1.18 11.68
CA PHE A 446 -34.81 1.43 11.09
C PHE A 446 -34.42 0.43 10.00
N LYS A 447 -34.88 -0.82 10.09
CA LYS A 447 -34.46 -2.01 9.32
C LYS A 447 -32.95 -2.30 9.41
N PRO A 448 -32.41 -2.65 10.59
CA PRO A 448 -30.96 -2.78 10.79
C PRO A 448 -30.28 -3.81 9.88
N ASN A 449 -30.97 -4.89 9.52
CA ASN A 449 -30.44 -5.98 8.71
C ASN A 449 -30.66 -5.81 7.20
N ALA A 450 -31.38 -4.76 6.77
CA ALA A 450 -31.50 -4.48 5.34
C ALA A 450 -30.17 -3.98 4.78
N THR A 451 -29.89 -4.31 3.52
CA THR A 451 -28.69 -3.86 2.81
C THR A 451 -28.79 -2.39 2.42
N VAL A 452 -27.65 -1.75 2.20
CA VAL A 452 -27.56 -0.32 1.85
C VAL A 452 -27.28 -0.18 0.36
N THR A 453 -28.07 0.64 -0.34
CA THR A 453 -27.80 0.99 -1.74
C THR A 453 -26.73 2.07 -1.87
N LYS A 454 -26.07 2.18 -3.02
CA LYS A 454 -25.00 3.17 -3.24
C LYS A 454 -25.45 4.61 -2.97
N GLN A 455 -26.66 4.98 -3.41
CA GLN A 455 -27.22 6.30 -3.15
C GLN A 455 -27.52 6.55 -1.66
N GLU A 456 -27.90 5.52 -0.90
CA GLU A 456 -28.17 5.64 0.54
C GLU A 456 -26.88 5.80 1.32
N ALA A 457 -25.84 5.04 0.96
CA ALA A 457 -24.51 5.20 1.54
C ALA A 457 -23.93 6.59 1.27
N ALA A 458 -24.12 7.13 0.05
CA ALA A 458 -23.70 8.49 -0.27
C ALA A 458 -24.40 9.54 0.62
N ILE A 459 -25.70 9.40 0.89
CA ILE A 459 -26.41 10.28 1.84
C ILE A 459 -25.80 10.18 3.25
N MET A 460 -25.60 8.96 3.74
CA MET A 460 -25.04 8.73 5.07
C MET A 460 -23.63 9.35 5.21
N LEU A 461 -22.79 9.22 4.18
CA LEU A 461 -21.45 9.81 4.19
C LEU A 461 -21.43 11.30 3.97
N ALA A 462 -22.32 11.87 3.16
CA ALA A 462 -22.42 13.33 3.06
C ALA A 462 -22.78 13.96 4.41
N HIS A 463 -23.71 13.34 5.17
CA HIS A 463 -24.01 13.81 6.53
C HIS A 463 -22.81 13.66 7.49
N ALA A 464 -22.08 12.54 7.39
CA ALA A 464 -20.87 12.33 8.18
C ALA A 464 -19.76 13.34 7.83
N ALA A 465 -19.57 13.62 6.55
CA ALA A 465 -18.61 14.59 6.04
C ALA A 465 -18.91 16.00 6.54
N LYS A 466 -20.20 16.39 6.59
CA LYS A 466 -20.63 17.65 7.19
C LYS A 466 -20.24 17.74 8.67
N LEU A 467 -20.42 16.66 9.43
CA LEU A 467 -19.96 16.60 10.83
C LEU A 467 -18.42 16.65 10.92
N ALA A 468 -17.71 16.10 9.95
CA ALA A 468 -16.26 16.15 9.86
C ALA A 468 -15.71 17.51 9.40
N GLY A 469 -16.59 18.50 9.13
CA GLY A 469 -16.22 19.87 8.78
C GLY A 469 -16.01 20.11 7.29
N MET A 470 -16.37 19.15 6.43
CA MET A 470 -16.33 19.32 4.98
C MET A 470 -17.49 20.19 4.49
N ASP A 471 -17.26 20.95 3.41
CA ASP A 471 -18.32 21.68 2.73
C ASP A 471 -19.14 20.73 1.85
N THR A 472 -20.34 20.42 2.31
CA THR A 472 -21.27 19.50 1.64
C THR A 472 -22.39 20.23 0.89
N GLU A 473 -22.40 21.57 0.92
CA GLU A 473 -23.46 22.37 0.33
C GLU A 473 -23.19 22.58 -1.16
N ASN A 474 -23.82 21.75 -1.99
CA ASN A 474 -23.77 21.93 -3.44
C ASN A 474 -24.85 22.91 -3.91
N ASN A 475 -24.47 23.92 -4.69
CA ASN A 475 -25.43 24.77 -5.40
C ASN A 475 -26.19 23.91 -6.44
N ASN A 476 -27.51 24.05 -6.56
CA ASN A 476 -28.32 23.20 -7.44
C ASN A 476 -27.85 23.15 -8.91
N GLY A 477 -27.18 24.19 -9.41
CA GLY A 477 -26.56 24.21 -10.74
C GLY A 477 -25.37 23.25 -10.87
N SER A 478 -24.52 23.11 -9.84
CA SER A 478 -23.35 22.22 -9.88
C SER A 478 -23.71 20.74 -9.76
N VAL A 479 -24.80 20.41 -9.04
CA VAL A 479 -25.21 19.01 -8.82
C VAL A 479 -25.51 18.28 -10.13
N ARG A 480 -26.30 18.90 -11.02
CA ARG A 480 -26.68 18.26 -12.29
C ARG A 480 -25.48 18.14 -13.22
N ASP A 481 -24.65 19.18 -13.30
CA ASP A 481 -23.46 19.18 -14.15
C ASP A 481 -22.50 18.07 -13.73
N SER A 482 -22.21 17.94 -12.43
CA SER A 482 -21.35 16.88 -11.89
C SER A 482 -21.87 15.46 -12.16
N LEU A 483 -23.20 15.25 -12.18
CA LEU A 483 -23.78 13.92 -12.40
C LEU A 483 -24.09 13.61 -13.86
N SER A 484 -24.21 14.62 -14.72
CA SER A 484 -24.60 14.46 -16.13
C SER A 484 -23.60 13.63 -16.95
N GLN A 485 -22.37 13.48 -16.46
CA GLN A 485 -21.35 12.60 -17.05
C GLN A 485 -21.69 11.11 -16.95
N PHE A 486 -22.53 10.71 -15.98
CA PHE A 486 -22.90 9.32 -15.78
C PHE A 486 -24.14 8.97 -16.59
N GLU A 487 -24.12 7.87 -17.34
CA GLU A 487 -25.22 7.49 -18.23
C GLU A 487 -26.57 7.31 -17.50
N ASP A 488 -26.52 6.84 -16.25
CA ASP A 488 -27.69 6.43 -15.46
C ASP A 488 -28.10 7.45 -14.38
N TYR A 489 -27.57 8.68 -14.44
CA TYR A 489 -27.86 9.72 -13.44
C TYR A 489 -29.36 10.03 -13.26
N VAL A 490 -30.16 9.83 -14.32
CA VAL A 490 -31.61 10.02 -14.31
C VAL A 490 -32.36 9.00 -13.43
N THR A 491 -31.70 7.92 -13.00
CA THR A 491 -32.27 6.87 -12.13
C THR A 491 -32.04 7.15 -10.64
N VAL A 492 -31.29 8.21 -10.31
CA VAL A 492 -30.98 8.63 -8.95
C VAL A 492 -32.21 9.25 -8.29
N ASP A 493 -32.49 8.91 -7.03
CA ASP A 493 -33.54 9.61 -6.29
C ASP A 493 -33.18 11.08 -6.13
N ALA A 494 -34.13 11.99 -6.36
CA ALA A 494 -33.90 13.44 -6.26
C ALA A 494 -33.26 13.86 -4.92
N LYS A 495 -33.62 13.18 -3.81
CA LYS A 495 -33.04 13.42 -2.48
C LYS A 495 -31.57 12.99 -2.33
N ALA A 496 -31.08 12.09 -3.17
CA ALA A 496 -29.72 11.56 -3.13
C ALA A 496 -28.77 12.30 -4.09
N MET A 497 -29.30 13.05 -5.06
CA MET A 497 -28.50 13.76 -6.06
C MET A 497 -27.44 14.68 -5.44
N PRO A 498 -27.75 15.54 -4.43
CA PRO A 498 -26.73 16.42 -3.86
C PRO A 498 -25.59 15.64 -3.19
N SER A 499 -25.92 14.56 -2.47
CA SER A 499 -24.94 13.73 -1.77
C SER A 499 -24.07 12.92 -2.73
N LEU A 500 -24.64 12.41 -3.81
CA LEU A 500 -23.85 11.73 -4.85
C LEU A 500 -22.92 12.71 -5.57
N ALA A 501 -23.41 13.89 -5.95
CA ALA A 501 -22.58 14.91 -6.57
C ALA A 501 -21.38 15.30 -5.68
N PHE A 502 -21.62 15.52 -4.39
CA PHE A 502 -20.57 15.77 -3.40
C PHE A 502 -19.58 14.60 -3.32
N CYS A 503 -20.07 13.36 -3.19
CA CYS A 503 -19.18 12.21 -3.06
C CYS A 503 -18.31 12.00 -4.30
N TYR A 504 -18.80 12.29 -5.51
CA TYR A 504 -17.99 12.23 -6.73
C TYR A 504 -17.01 13.41 -6.83
N SER A 505 -17.45 14.65 -6.55
CA SER A 505 -16.57 15.82 -6.60
C SER A 505 -15.39 15.71 -5.62
N GLU A 506 -15.63 15.11 -4.46
CA GLU A 506 -14.62 14.87 -3.44
C GLU A 506 -13.84 13.55 -3.64
N ASN A 507 -14.07 12.80 -4.73
CA ASN A 507 -13.47 11.48 -4.95
C ASN A 507 -13.68 10.51 -3.78
N ILE A 508 -14.79 10.66 -3.04
CA ILE A 508 -15.26 9.68 -2.05
C ILE A 508 -15.78 8.44 -2.79
N LEU A 509 -16.45 8.66 -3.92
CA LEU A 509 -16.84 7.63 -4.89
C LEU A 509 -15.95 7.68 -6.13
N ASP A 510 -15.64 6.50 -6.66
CA ASP A 510 -14.90 6.31 -7.91
C ASP A 510 -15.82 6.47 -9.12
N ASP A 511 -15.40 7.26 -10.11
CA ASP A 511 -16.14 7.60 -11.33
C ASP A 511 -15.66 6.83 -12.58
N SER A 512 -14.66 5.96 -12.44
CA SER A 512 -14.00 5.28 -13.56
C SER A 512 -14.93 4.43 -14.43
N SER A 513 -16.03 3.91 -13.85
CA SER A 513 -17.03 3.11 -14.57
C SER A 513 -17.95 3.94 -15.46
N MET A 514 -17.96 5.27 -15.29
CA MET A 514 -18.94 6.20 -15.89
C MET A 514 -20.41 5.80 -15.63
N LYS A 515 -20.66 5.02 -14.56
CA LYS A 515 -22.00 4.59 -14.10
C LYS A 515 -22.16 4.70 -12.59
N ILE A 516 -23.26 5.28 -12.15
CA ILE A 516 -23.58 5.42 -10.73
C ILE A 516 -24.08 4.11 -10.15
N GLU A 517 -24.97 3.38 -10.81
CA GLU A 517 -25.69 2.23 -10.27
C GLU A 517 -26.39 2.54 -8.91
N PRO A 518 -27.24 3.59 -8.82
CA PRO A 518 -27.65 4.16 -7.54
C PRO A 518 -28.42 3.19 -6.64
N LYS A 519 -29.14 2.24 -7.23
CA LYS A 519 -29.96 1.24 -6.51
C LYS A 519 -29.22 -0.05 -6.18
N LYS A 520 -27.97 -0.21 -6.63
CA LYS A 520 -27.15 -1.39 -6.34
C LYS A 520 -26.75 -1.38 -4.87
N ASN A 521 -26.88 -2.53 -4.22
CA ASN A 521 -26.37 -2.72 -2.86
C ASN A 521 -24.84 -2.64 -2.86
N ILE A 522 -24.28 -1.90 -1.90
CA ILE A 522 -22.82 -1.83 -1.76
C ILE A 522 -22.28 -2.96 -0.89
N THR A 523 -21.07 -3.37 -1.21
CA THR A 523 -20.34 -4.37 -0.43
C THR A 523 -19.68 -3.75 0.80
N ARG A 524 -19.23 -4.60 1.73
CA ARG A 524 -18.43 -4.18 2.90
C ARG A 524 -17.13 -3.51 2.47
N ALA A 525 -16.48 -3.99 1.42
CA ALA A 525 -15.26 -3.39 0.90
C ALA A 525 -15.52 -2.00 0.27
N GLU A 526 -16.61 -1.84 -0.48
CA GLU A 526 -17.00 -0.54 -1.03
C GLU A 526 -17.32 0.47 0.08
N ALA A 527 -18.07 0.07 1.11
CA ALA A 527 -18.35 0.92 2.27
C ALA A 527 -17.07 1.33 3.00
N ALA A 528 -16.12 0.40 3.20
CA ALA A 528 -14.82 0.69 3.81
C ALA A 528 -14.03 1.70 2.97
N GLN A 529 -13.99 1.54 1.64
CA GLN A 529 -13.32 2.48 0.76
C GLN A 529 -13.92 3.88 0.84
N MET A 530 -15.25 3.99 0.80
CA MET A 530 -15.92 5.30 0.87
C MET A 530 -15.65 6.00 2.20
N ILE A 531 -15.71 5.27 3.33
CA ILE A 531 -15.39 5.82 4.66
C ILE A 531 -13.92 6.26 4.72
N PHE A 532 -13.00 5.43 4.24
CA PHE A 532 -11.58 5.74 4.20
C PHE A 532 -11.29 7.02 3.40
N ASN A 533 -11.88 7.16 2.21
CA ASN A 533 -11.72 8.35 1.38
C ASN A 533 -12.24 9.61 2.10
N MET A 534 -13.43 9.53 2.72
CA MET A 534 -14.02 10.65 3.48
C MET A 534 -13.12 11.08 4.64
N LEU A 535 -12.61 10.11 5.44
CA LEU A 535 -11.70 10.42 6.54
C LEU A 535 -10.39 11.07 6.05
N GLY A 536 -9.85 10.61 4.92
CA GLY A 536 -8.67 11.20 4.30
C GLY A 536 -8.90 12.66 3.89
N LYS A 537 -10.07 12.98 3.31
CA LYS A 537 -10.44 14.37 2.97
C LYS A 537 -10.68 15.24 4.18
N ALA A 538 -11.17 14.66 5.28
CA ALA A 538 -11.41 15.35 6.52
C ALA A 538 -10.17 15.47 7.44
N ASN A 539 -9.00 14.99 7.02
CA ASN A 539 -7.79 14.90 7.86
C ASN A 539 -8.03 14.11 9.17
N LEU A 540 -8.76 12.99 9.07
CA LEU A 540 -9.11 12.12 10.19
C LEU A 540 -8.46 10.72 10.14
N LEU A 541 -7.51 10.50 9.21
CA LEU A 541 -6.73 9.26 9.11
C LEU A 541 -5.38 9.37 9.79
#